data_AF-A0A535SDL6-F1
#
_entry.id   AF-A0A535SDL6-F1
#
_cell.length_a   1.000
_cell.length_b   1.000
_cell.length_c   1.000
_cell.angle_alpha   90.00
_cell.angle_beta   90.00
_cell.angle_gamma   90.00
#
_symmetry.space_group_name_H-M   'P 1'
#
loop_
_entity.id
_entity.type
_entity.pdbx_description
1 polymer ?
#
loop_
_entity_poly.entity_id
_entity_poly.type
_entity_poly.pdbx_seq_one_letter_code
_entity_poly.pdbx_strand_id
1 'polypeptide(L)' 'MTDAPAGLRRYLARLDRALTAAKGGDQRFVASPRVDSYHGVWFELHEELILLAGRSRAEESAAGRA' A
#
# COMPACT_ATOMS: atom_id res chain seq x y z
N MET A 1 -7.83 21.57 -6.43
CA MET A 1 -7.20 20.23 -6.46
C MET A 1 -6.35 20.12 -5.22
N THR A 2 -6.99 19.72 -4.11
CA THR A 2 -6.37 19.67 -2.78
C THR A 2 -5.12 18.81 -2.86
N ASP A 3 -3.98 19.37 -2.44
CA ASP A 3 -2.71 18.68 -2.37
C ASP A 3 -2.92 17.38 -1.59
N ALA A 4 -2.72 16.23 -2.24
CA ALA A 4 -2.73 14.98 -1.52
C ALA A 4 -1.63 15.11 -0.45
N PRO A 5 -1.90 14.82 0.83
CA PRO A 5 -0.90 14.99 1.88
C PRO A 5 0.40 14.35 1.42
N ALA A 6 1.54 15.03 1.60
CA ALA A 6 2.85 14.62 1.08
C ALA A 6 3.18 13.14 1.35
N GLY A 7 2.56 12.57 2.38
CA GLY A 7 2.50 11.15 2.65
C GLY A 7 2.14 10.26 1.46
N LEU A 8 1.15 10.57 0.63
CA LEU A 8 0.66 9.63 -0.40
C LEU A 8 1.68 9.40 -1.53
N ARG A 9 2.46 10.44 -1.89
CA ARG A 9 3.49 10.35 -2.94
C ARG A 9 4.61 9.36 -2.59
N ARG A 10 4.90 9.16 -1.30
CA ARG A 10 5.94 8.22 -0.85
C ARG A 10 5.62 6.77 -1.22
N TYR A 11 4.34 6.42 -1.23
CA TYR A 11 3.89 5.07 -1.58
C TYR A 11 4.04 4.79 -3.06
N LEU A 12 3.80 5.79 -3.94
CA LEU A 12 3.95 5.61 -5.38
C LEU A 12 5.38 5.20 -5.76
N ALA A 13 6.40 5.85 -5.18
CA ALA A 13 7.79 5.50 -5.42
C ALA A 13 8.16 4.09 -4.91
N ARG A 14 7.60 3.67 -3.76
CA ARG A 14 7.81 2.32 -3.20
C ARG A 14 7.11 1.25 -4.05
N LEU A 15 5.86 1.50 -4.45
CA LEU A 15 5.10 0.61 -5.34
C LEU A 15 5.80 0.42 -6.69
N ASP A 16 6.31 1.49 -7.30
CA ASP A 16 7.02 1.42 -8.58
C ASP A 16 8.32 0.60 -8.48
N ARG A 17 9.08 0.77 -7.40
CA ARG A 17 10.28 -0.03 -7.10
C ARG A 17 9.94 -1.52 -6.93
N ALA A 18 8.95 -1.84 -6.11
CA ALA A 18 8.53 -3.23 -5.88
C ALA A 18 8.00 -3.87 -7.17
N LEU A 19 7.22 -3.13 -7.96
CA LEU A 19 6.71 -3.60 -9.25
C LEU A 19 7.82 -3.87 -10.25
N THR A 20 8.82 -2.97 -10.33
CA THR A 20 9.98 -3.13 -11.19
C THR A 20 10.77 -4.38 -10.83
N ALA A 21 11.00 -4.63 -9.54
CA ALA A 21 11.69 -5.83 -9.08
C ALA A 21 10.89 -7.12 -9.36
N ALA A 22 9.57 -7.11 -9.13
CA ALA A 22 8.69 -8.23 -9.43
C ALA A 22 8.65 -8.55 -10.94
N LYS A 23 8.55 -7.52 -11.79
CA LYS A 23 8.64 -7.66 -13.25
C LYS A 23 10.03 -8.13 -13.71
N GLY A 24 11.08 -7.80 -12.95
CA GLY A 24 12.44 -8.31 -13.13
C GLY A 24 12.63 -9.78 -12.73
N GLY A 25 11.58 -10.46 -12.26
CA GLY A 25 11.58 -11.89 -11.94
C GLY A 25 11.75 -12.21 -10.45
N ASP A 26 11.98 -11.22 -9.59
CA ASP A 26 12.07 -11.45 -8.15
C ASP A 26 10.67 -11.48 -7.51
N GLN A 27 10.09 -12.68 -7.49
CA GLN A 27 8.73 -12.92 -6.95
C GLN A 27 8.56 -12.53 -5.48
N ARG A 28 9.65 -12.38 -4.72
CA ARG A 28 9.55 -11.91 -3.32
C ARG A 28 8.91 -10.53 -3.24
N PHE A 29 9.13 -9.68 -4.25
CA PHE A 29 8.57 -8.34 -4.29
C PHE A 29 7.06 -8.30 -4.60
N VAL A 30 6.40 -9.43 -4.86
CA VAL A 30 4.93 -9.46 -4.99
C VAL A 30 4.26 -9.33 -3.62
N ALA A 31 4.58 -10.22 -2.67
CA ALA A 31 3.92 -10.25 -1.37
C ALA A 31 4.75 -10.79 -0.20
N SER A 32 6.08 -10.97 -0.37
CA SER A 32 6.89 -11.46 0.75
C SER A 32 6.95 -10.42 1.87
N PRO A 33 6.78 -10.82 3.15
CA PRO A 33 6.93 -9.91 4.29
C PRO A 33 8.40 -9.59 4.59
N ARG A 34 9.36 -10.24 3.91
CA ARG A 34 10.81 -10.05 4.15
C ARG A 34 11.41 -8.92 3.32
N VAL A 35 10.66 -8.36 2.39
CA VAL A 35 11.08 -7.24 1.54
C VAL A 35 9.96 -6.20 1.52
N ASP A 36 10.28 -5.00 1.04
CA ASP A 36 9.27 -3.96 0.77
C ASP A 36 8.45 -4.35 -0.48
N SER A 37 7.61 -5.38 -0.32
CA SER A 37 6.84 -5.98 -1.41
C SER A 37 5.66 -5.12 -1.79
N TYR A 38 5.19 -5.27 -3.02
CA TYR A 38 4.09 -4.49 -3.58
C TYR A 38 2.83 -4.62 -2.71
N HIS A 39 2.48 -5.83 -2.29
CA HIS A 39 1.37 -6.07 -1.36
C HIS A 39 1.59 -5.40 0.01
N GLY A 40 2.81 -5.42 0.55
CA GLY A 40 3.12 -4.77 1.83
C GLY A 40 2.96 -3.25 1.75
N VAL A 41 3.53 -2.62 0.73
CA VAL A 41 3.39 -1.18 0.48
C VAL A 41 1.93 -0.80 0.24
N TRP A 42 1.20 -1.61 -0.54
CA TRP A 42 -0.24 -1.42 -0.75
C TRP A 42 -1.03 -1.50 0.57
N PHE A 43 -0.71 -2.45 1.44
CA PHE A 43 -1.38 -2.61 2.73
C PHE A 43 -1.21 -1.38 3.61
N GLU A 44 0.01 -0.83 3.70
CA GLU A 44 0.27 0.41 4.44
C GLU A 44 -0.47 1.61 3.83
N LEU A 45 -0.45 1.76 2.50
CA LEU A 45 -1.18 2.82 1.81
C LEU A 45 -2.69 2.70 2.08
N HIS A 46 -3.21 1.48 1.99
CA HIS A 46 -4.62 1.19 2.22
C HIS A 46 -5.05 1.55 3.65
N GLU A 47 -4.21 1.26 4.65
CA GLU A 47 -4.44 1.72 6.03
C GLU A 47 -4.53 3.24 6.13
N GLU A 48 -3.58 3.97 5.53
CA GLU A 48 -3.57 5.43 5.56
C GLU A 48 -4.83 6.00 4.89
N LEU A 49 -5.30 5.39 3.80
CA LEU A 49 -6.54 5.80 3.14
C LEU A 49 -7.79 5.55 3.99
N ILE A 50 -7.86 4.43 4.71
CA ILE A 50 -8.96 4.13 5.64
C ILE A 50 -9.01 5.20 6.74
N LEU A 51 -7.86 5.52 7.34
CA LEU A 51 -7.75 6.53 8.39
C LEU A 51 -8.11 7.93 7.88
N LEU A 52 -7.63 8.31 6.68
CA LEU A 52 -7.98 9.58 6.04
C LEU A 52 -9.47 9.68 5.69
N ALA A 53 -10.13 8.56 5.42
CA ALA A 53 -11.58 8.50 5.21
C ALA A 53 -12.39 8.60 6.52
N GLY A 54 -11.74 8.76 7.67
CA GLY A 54 -12.38 8.82 8.98
C GLY A 54 -12.94 7.48 9.45
N ARG A 55 -12.37 6.37 8.97
CA ARG A 55 -12.77 5.00 9.32
C ARG A 55 -11.63 4.25 9.98
N SER A 56 -11.92 3.09 10.57
CA SER A 56 -10.93 2.16 11.08
C SER A 56 -10.82 0.89 10.24
N ARG A 57 -9.64 0.24 10.27
CA ARG A 57 -9.46 -1.07 9.61
C ARG A 57 -10.44 -2.10 10.14
N ALA A 58 -10.72 -2.10 11.44
CA ALA A 58 -11.64 -3.06 12.04
C ALA A 58 -13.06 -2.94 11.44
N GLU A 59 -13.55 -1.71 11.26
CA GLU A 59 -14.87 -1.45 10.65
C GLU A 59 -14.90 -1.88 9.18
N GLU A 60 -13.85 -1.59 8.41
CA GLU A 60 -13.79 -1.99 7.00
C GLU A 60 -13.67 -3.51 6.83
N SER A 61 -12.89 -4.19 7.68
CA SER A 61 -12.77 -5.65 7.68
C SER A 61 -14.08 -6.32 8.11
N ALA A 62 -14.74 -5.82 9.15
CA ALA A 62 -16.05 -6.32 9.59
C ALA A 62 -17.12 -6.16 8.49
N ALA A 63 -16.99 -5.13 7.65
CA ALA A 63 -17.88 -4.88 6.53
C ALA A 63 -17.44 -5.55 5.21
N GLY A 64 -16.33 -6.32 5.20
CA GLY A 64 -15.82 -7.03 4.02
C GLY A 64 -15.23 -6.12 2.93
N ARG A 65 -14.80 -4.91 3.29
CA ARG A 65 -14.21 -3.91 2.37
C ARG A 65 -12.70 -3.75 2.53
N ALA A 66 -12.09 -4.44 3.51
CA ALA A 66 -10.65 -4.41 3.75
C ALA A 66 -9.99 -5.78 3.73
#